data_AF-A0A3N5G4N9-F1
#
_entry.id   AF-A0A3N5G4N9-F1
#
_cell.length_a   1.000
_cell.length_b   1.000
_cell.length_c   1.000
_cell.angle_alpha   90.00
_cell.angle_beta   90.00
_cell.angle_gamma   90.00
#
_symmetry.space_group_name_H-M   'P 1'
#
loop_
_entity.id
_entity.type
_entity.pdbx_description
1 polymer ?
#
loop_
_entity_poly.entity_id
_entity_poly.type
_entity_poly.pdbx_seq_one_letter_code
_entity_poly.pdbx_strand_id
1 'polypeptide(L)'
;SDAAYKDDVAGFLEYLYSGYFHPQQRPLYANIIETRDPLVWNRYLQFLDGAMLEDFALGWDSYLNPFEWEQHMRMAETAQAQGKYAILVSQGAQNDLARQQFAFASYMLVANGFASFRYADADYYDEAWMYENYRLALGAPLGMRYQEGGAWRRDFENGTVSVDPAWHTAGIELKP
;
A
#
# COMPACT_ATOMS: atom_id res chain seq x y z
N SER A 1 0.42 15.71 16.05
CA SER A 1 0.02 15.04 17.29
C SER A 1 1.06 15.32 18.37
N ASP A 2 0.70 15.11 19.63
CA ASP A 2 1.64 15.13 20.75
C ASP A 2 2.63 13.96 20.65
N ALA A 3 3.90 14.19 21.01
CA ALA A 3 4.93 13.16 21.02
C ALA A 3 4.66 12.12 22.12
N ALA A 4 4.18 12.57 23.28
CA ALA A 4 3.80 11.69 24.39
C ALA A 4 2.71 10.69 23.97
N TYR A 5 1.68 11.17 23.26
CA TYR A 5 0.64 10.28 22.71
C TYR A 5 1.21 9.21 21.77
N LYS A 6 2.17 9.59 20.90
CA LYS A 6 2.82 8.61 20.00
C LYS A 6 3.66 7.59 20.78
N ASP A 7 4.29 8.00 21.87
CA ASP A 7 5.03 7.09 22.75
C ASP A 7 4.10 6.11 23.47
N ASP A 8 2.96 6.59 23.98
CA ASP A 8 1.96 5.77 24.66
C ASP A 8 1.35 4.72 23.72
N VAL A 9 1.05 5.09 22.47
CA VAL A 9 0.56 4.13 21.46
C VAL A 9 1.61 3.05 21.19
N ALA A 10 2.89 3.43 21.03
CA ALA A 10 3.95 2.45 20.82
C ALA A 10 4.08 1.47 22.01
N GLY A 11 4.06 1.99 23.25
CA GLY A 11 4.13 1.16 24.45
C GLY A 11 2.92 0.23 24.61
N PHE A 12 1.72 0.71 24.25
CA PHE A 12 0.52 -0.12 24.25
C PHE A 12 0.60 -1.25 23.22
N LEU A 13 1.07 -0.97 22.01
CA LEU A 13 1.29 -1.99 20.98
C LEU A 13 2.33 -3.02 21.41
N GLU A 14 3.45 -2.59 21.99
CA GLU A 14 4.48 -3.49 22.53
C GLU A 14 3.91 -4.41 23.61
N TYR A 15 3.14 -3.86 24.55
CA TYR A 15 2.49 -4.63 25.61
C TYR A 15 1.54 -5.70 25.06
N LEU A 16 0.68 -5.35 24.10
CA LEU A 16 -0.23 -6.30 23.46
C LEU A 16 0.51 -7.37 22.66
N TYR A 17 1.49 -6.94 21.85
CA TYR A 17 2.23 -7.83 20.95
C TYR A 17 3.03 -8.85 21.75
N SER A 18 3.88 -8.38 22.67
CA SER A 18 4.77 -9.23 23.46
C SER A 18 4.04 -10.02 24.55
N GLY A 19 2.97 -9.46 25.12
CA GLY A 19 2.24 -10.06 26.24
C GLY A 19 1.16 -11.06 25.84
N TYR A 20 0.58 -10.92 24.63
CA TYR A 20 -0.56 -11.73 24.22
C TYR A 20 -0.45 -12.30 22.80
N PHE A 21 -0.27 -11.47 21.78
CA PHE A 21 -0.39 -11.93 20.39
C PHE A 21 0.77 -12.84 19.95
N HIS A 22 2.01 -12.36 20.11
CA HIS A 22 3.19 -13.08 19.66
C HIS A 22 3.41 -14.42 20.39
N PRO A 23 3.30 -14.51 21.74
CA PRO A 23 3.44 -15.80 22.45
C PRO A 23 2.36 -16.82 22.07
N GLN A 24 1.18 -16.35 21.66
CA GLN A 24 0.06 -17.20 21.23
C GLN A 24 0.10 -17.52 19.73
N GLN A 25 1.13 -17.07 19.01
CA GLN A 25 1.26 -17.22 17.56
C GLN A 25 0.05 -16.66 16.80
N ARG A 26 -0.53 -15.57 17.30
CA ARG A 26 -1.66 -14.88 16.67
C ARG A 26 -1.15 -13.62 15.98
N PRO A 27 -1.47 -13.41 14.70
CA PRO A 27 -1.04 -12.20 14.03
C PRO A 27 -1.76 -10.98 14.58
N LEU A 28 -1.04 -9.87 14.71
CA LEU A 28 -1.58 -8.56 15.07
C LEU A 28 -1.42 -7.59 13.90
N TYR A 29 -2.55 -7.15 13.34
CA TYR A 29 -2.60 -6.13 12.30
C TYR A 29 -3.30 -4.88 12.82
N ALA A 30 -2.82 -3.70 12.43
CA ALA A 30 -3.45 -2.43 12.78
C ALA A 30 -3.82 -1.61 11.55
N ASN A 31 -4.92 -0.87 11.63
CA ASN A 31 -5.17 0.25 10.74
C ASN A 31 -4.57 1.52 11.36
N ILE A 32 -3.47 2.02 10.80
CA ILE A 32 -2.70 3.16 11.35
C ILE A 32 -3.14 4.43 10.63
N ILE A 33 -4.21 5.06 11.11
CA ILE A 33 -4.85 6.24 10.50
C ILE A 33 -4.47 7.57 11.15
N GLU A 34 -3.93 7.51 12.37
CA GLU A 34 -3.65 8.68 13.21
C GLU A 34 -2.41 9.46 12.76
N THR A 35 -1.62 8.90 11.84
CA THR A 35 -0.37 9.50 11.35
C THR A 35 -0.06 9.08 9.92
N ARG A 36 0.40 10.04 9.11
CA ARG A 36 1.03 9.80 7.80
C ARG A 36 2.55 9.89 7.84
N ASP A 37 3.13 10.13 9.01
CA ASP A 37 4.59 10.19 9.21
C ASP A 37 5.18 8.77 9.12
N PRO A 38 6.02 8.48 8.09
CA PRO A 38 6.59 7.14 7.90
C PRO A 38 7.45 6.67 9.07
N LEU A 39 8.08 7.59 9.82
CA LEU A 39 8.91 7.22 10.97
C LEU A 39 8.06 6.69 12.13
N VAL A 40 6.91 7.32 12.37
CA VAL A 40 5.98 6.91 13.43
C VAL A 40 5.28 5.62 13.02
N TRP A 41 4.84 5.52 11.76
CA TRP A 41 4.24 4.31 11.22
C TRP A 41 5.19 3.11 11.33
N ASN A 42 6.45 3.28 10.94
CA ASN A 42 7.47 2.23 11.03
C ASN A 42 7.80 1.86 12.49
N ARG A 43 7.74 2.81 13.42
CA ARG A 43 7.90 2.54 14.85
C ARG A 43 6.79 1.63 15.36
N TYR A 44 5.54 1.90 15.01
CA TYR A 44 4.41 1.05 15.42
C TYR A 44 4.50 -0.34 14.77
N LEU A 45 4.93 -0.41 13.51
CA LEU A 45 5.10 -1.67 12.79
C LEU A 45 6.06 -2.66 13.47
N GLN A 46 7.01 -2.18 14.29
CA GLN A 46 7.89 -3.06 15.07
C GLN A 46 7.12 -4.03 15.99
N PHE A 47 5.91 -3.65 16.41
CA PHE A 47 5.05 -4.40 17.33
C PHE A 47 3.79 -4.93 16.65
N LEU A 48 3.84 -5.11 15.32
CA LEU A 48 2.75 -5.63 14.50
C LEU A 48 3.30 -6.68 13.54
N ASP A 49 2.44 -7.57 13.03
CA ASP A 49 2.78 -8.48 11.92
C ASP A 49 2.44 -7.87 10.56
N GLY A 50 1.75 -6.73 10.57
CA GLY A 50 1.46 -5.92 9.40
C GLY A 50 0.57 -4.74 9.73
N ALA A 51 0.38 -3.85 8.77
CA ALA A 51 -0.46 -2.68 8.96
C ALA A 51 -1.18 -2.30 7.66
N MET A 52 -2.33 -1.65 7.83
CA MET A 52 -3.11 -1.08 6.74
C MET A 52 -2.70 0.37 6.46
N LEU A 53 -2.73 0.74 5.19
CA LEU A 53 -2.74 2.11 4.72
C LEU A 53 -4.07 2.33 3.97
N GLU A 54 -4.99 3.08 4.59
CA GLU A 54 -6.40 3.15 4.18
C GLU A 54 -6.65 4.08 2.97
N ASP A 55 -5.67 4.91 2.64
CA ASP A 55 -5.60 5.79 1.47
C ASP A 55 -4.32 5.52 0.67
N PHE A 56 -3.93 4.25 0.48
CA PHE A 56 -2.76 3.91 -0.32
C PHE A 56 -2.82 4.53 -1.73
N ALA A 57 -1.67 5.07 -2.18
CA ALA A 57 -1.45 5.75 -3.47
C ALA A 57 -2.35 6.97 -3.78
N LEU A 58 -3.37 7.26 -2.97
CA LEU A 58 -4.38 8.27 -3.24
C LEU A 58 -4.70 9.05 -1.95
N GLY A 59 -5.46 10.14 -2.04
CA GLY A 59 -6.18 10.66 -0.89
C GLY A 59 -7.53 9.98 -0.77
N TRP A 60 -8.33 10.36 0.22
CA TRP A 60 -9.74 9.93 0.32
C TRP A 60 -10.53 10.32 -0.93
N ASP A 61 -10.49 11.61 -1.30
CA ASP A 61 -11.24 12.15 -2.45
C ASP A 61 -10.35 12.80 -3.52
N SER A 62 -9.03 12.64 -3.41
CA SER A 62 -8.05 13.31 -4.26
C SER A 62 -6.91 12.39 -4.67
N TYR A 63 -6.06 12.86 -5.58
CA TYR A 63 -4.74 12.26 -5.80
C TYR A 63 -3.74 12.91 -4.84
N LEU A 64 -2.77 12.11 -4.38
CA LEU A 64 -1.63 12.62 -3.63
C LEU A 64 -0.68 13.38 -4.54
N ASN A 65 0.05 14.34 -3.98
CA ASN A 65 1.16 14.89 -4.74
C ASN A 65 2.30 13.85 -4.88
N PRO A 66 3.24 14.01 -5.83
CA PRO A 66 4.28 13.02 -6.09
C PRO A 66 5.12 12.63 -4.87
N PHE A 67 5.36 13.56 -3.94
CA PHE A 67 6.13 13.28 -2.74
C PHE A 67 5.36 12.38 -1.76
N GLU A 68 4.08 12.68 -1.52
CA GLU A 68 3.21 11.88 -0.65
C GLU A 68 2.96 10.48 -1.23
N TRP A 69 2.73 10.40 -2.55
CA TRP A 69 2.60 9.11 -3.25
C TRP A 69 3.85 8.24 -3.06
N GLU A 70 5.03 8.85 -3.23
CA GLU A 70 6.32 8.17 -3.05
C GLU A 70 6.52 7.72 -1.59
N GLN A 71 6.05 8.49 -0.60
CA GLN A 71 6.05 8.06 0.79
C GLN A 71 5.20 6.81 1.01
N HIS A 72 3.99 6.75 0.42
CA HIS A 72 3.12 5.57 0.49
C HIS A 72 3.83 4.33 -0.11
N MET A 73 4.52 4.49 -1.24
CA MET A 73 5.29 3.40 -1.85
C MET A 73 6.38 2.89 -0.91
N ARG A 74 7.16 3.80 -0.32
CA ARG A 74 8.26 3.45 0.60
C ARG A 74 7.77 2.80 1.88
N MET A 75 6.61 3.20 2.39
CA MET A 75 6.00 2.57 3.57
C MET A 75 5.65 1.11 3.27
N ALA A 76 5.02 0.83 2.14
CA ALA A 76 4.69 -0.53 1.69
C ALA A 76 5.95 -1.37 1.43
N GLU A 77 6.97 -0.80 0.76
CA GLU A 77 8.25 -1.47 0.50
C GLU A 77 8.99 -1.82 1.81
N THR A 78 9.03 -0.87 2.75
CA THR A 78 9.69 -1.04 4.06
C THR A 78 9.02 -2.11 4.90
N ALA A 79 7.69 -2.16 4.92
CA ALA A 79 6.95 -3.17 5.67
C ALA A 79 7.28 -4.58 5.15
N GLN A 80 7.19 -4.77 3.85
CA GLN A 80 7.47 -6.06 3.22
C GLN A 80 8.94 -6.48 3.40
N ALA A 81 9.89 -5.53 3.33
CA ALA A 81 11.30 -5.79 3.59
C ALA A 81 11.57 -6.25 5.03
N GLN A 82 10.71 -5.90 5.99
CA GLN A 82 10.75 -6.37 7.38
C GLN A 82 9.96 -7.68 7.60
N GLY A 83 9.44 -8.29 6.53
CA GLY A 83 8.59 -9.48 6.61
C GLY A 83 7.20 -9.20 7.20
N LYS A 84 6.77 -7.94 7.17
CA LYS A 84 5.46 -7.49 7.67
C LYS A 84 4.48 -7.33 6.52
N TYR A 85 3.22 -7.67 6.75
CA TYR A 85 2.19 -7.50 5.71
C TYR A 85 1.78 -6.03 5.56
N ALA A 86 1.70 -5.56 4.31
CA ALA A 86 1.10 -4.29 3.95
C ALA A 86 -0.31 -4.51 3.39
N ILE A 87 -1.34 -4.02 4.09
CA ILE A 87 -2.74 -4.09 3.63
C ILE A 87 -3.07 -2.74 2.99
N LEU A 88 -3.12 -2.70 1.66
CA LEU A 88 -3.20 -1.46 0.91
C LEU A 88 -4.63 -1.23 0.42
N VAL A 89 -5.29 -0.19 0.93
CA VAL A 89 -6.65 0.17 0.54
C VAL A 89 -6.60 1.53 -0.15
N SER A 90 -7.24 1.62 -1.30
CA SER A 90 -7.37 2.86 -2.06
C SER A 90 -8.85 3.22 -2.18
N GLN A 91 -9.17 4.45 -1.80
CA GLN A 91 -10.56 4.93 -1.77
C GLN A 91 -10.98 5.51 -3.13
N GLY A 92 -12.22 5.22 -3.55
CA GLY A 92 -12.85 5.92 -4.65
C GLY A 92 -14.09 5.21 -5.20
N ALA A 93 -14.79 5.87 -6.12
CA ALA A 93 -16.01 5.34 -6.71
C ALA A 93 -15.74 4.10 -7.59
N GLN A 94 -16.65 3.12 -7.54
CA GLN A 94 -16.53 1.85 -8.27
C GLN A 94 -16.31 2.05 -9.79
N ASN A 95 -16.95 3.06 -10.36
CA ASN A 95 -16.92 3.38 -11.79
C ASN A 95 -15.79 4.35 -12.18
N ASP A 96 -14.96 4.82 -11.25
CA ASP A 96 -13.76 5.60 -11.55
C ASP A 96 -12.60 4.69 -11.93
N LEU A 97 -12.66 4.20 -13.17
CA LEU A 97 -11.70 3.22 -13.69
C LEU A 97 -10.28 3.79 -13.82
N ALA A 98 -10.14 5.10 -14.07
CA ALA A 98 -8.84 5.74 -14.18
C ALA A 98 -8.13 5.77 -12.82
N ARG A 99 -8.85 6.18 -11.78
CA ARG A 99 -8.36 6.18 -10.40
C ARG A 99 -8.07 4.78 -9.90
N GLN A 100 -8.93 3.81 -10.21
CA GLN A 100 -8.69 2.41 -9.89
C GLN A 100 -7.43 1.87 -10.58
N GLN A 101 -7.25 2.14 -11.87
CA GLN A 101 -6.06 1.70 -12.61
C GLN A 101 -4.79 2.34 -12.05
N PHE A 102 -4.83 3.63 -11.67
CA PHE A 102 -3.72 4.31 -11.01
C PHE A 102 -3.36 3.65 -9.67
N ALA A 103 -4.34 3.38 -8.82
CA ALA A 103 -4.13 2.72 -7.53
C ALA A 103 -3.58 1.30 -7.68
N PHE A 104 -4.18 0.50 -8.57
CA PHE A 104 -3.76 -0.88 -8.82
C PHE A 104 -2.35 -0.94 -9.42
N ALA A 105 -2.04 -0.08 -10.39
CA ALA A 105 -0.68 0.01 -10.93
C ALA A 105 0.34 0.42 -9.85
N SER A 106 -0.02 1.36 -8.97
CA SER A 106 0.83 1.74 -7.82
C SER A 106 1.10 0.56 -6.89
N TYR A 107 0.08 -0.27 -6.61
CA TYR A 107 0.24 -1.51 -5.86
C TYR A 107 1.21 -2.48 -6.57
N MET A 108 1.03 -2.68 -7.87
CA MET A 108 1.88 -3.58 -8.66
C MET A 108 3.35 -3.12 -8.69
N LEU A 109 3.62 -1.81 -8.59
CA LEU A 109 4.99 -1.29 -8.47
C LEU A 109 5.69 -1.72 -7.17
N VAL A 110 4.96 -2.00 -6.09
CA VAL A 110 5.55 -2.27 -4.76
C VAL A 110 5.29 -3.67 -4.22
N ALA A 111 4.34 -4.43 -4.78
CA ALA A 111 3.99 -5.76 -4.27
C ALA A 111 5.16 -6.76 -4.37
N ASN A 112 5.52 -7.40 -3.26
CA ASN A 112 6.65 -8.33 -3.19
C ASN A 112 6.34 -9.55 -2.29
N GLY A 113 5.09 -10.03 -2.35
CA GLY A 113 4.63 -11.24 -1.64
C GLY A 113 4.08 -11.01 -0.24
N PHE A 114 4.31 -9.85 0.37
CA PHE A 114 3.78 -9.45 1.68
C PHE A 114 2.84 -8.25 1.58
N ALA A 115 2.12 -8.10 0.46
CA ALA A 115 1.14 -7.04 0.29
C ALA A 115 -0.18 -7.57 -0.26
N SER A 116 -1.28 -6.95 0.16
CA SER A 116 -2.60 -7.12 -0.42
C SER A 116 -3.16 -5.77 -0.86
N PHE A 117 -4.10 -5.78 -1.79
CA PHE A 117 -4.68 -4.55 -2.34
C PHE A 117 -6.21 -4.64 -2.45
N ARG A 118 -6.87 -3.52 -2.16
CA ARG A 118 -8.29 -3.31 -2.40
C ARG A 118 -8.52 -1.88 -2.90
N TYR A 119 -9.30 -1.74 -3.96
CA TYR A 119 -9.92 -0.48 -4.34
C TYR A 119 -11.41 -0.55 -4.02
N ALA A 120 -11.89 0.36 -3.18
CA ALA A 120 -13.27 0.39 -2.70
C ALA A 120 -13.65 1.80 -2.24
N ASP A 121 -14.90 1.98 -1.86
CA ASP A 121 -15.37 3.15 -1.14
C ASP A 121 -15.74 2.74 0.30
N ALA A 122 -15.54 3.64 1.26
CA ALA A 122 -15.76 3.37 2.68
C ALA A 122 -17.24 3.13 3.01
N ASP A 123 -18.19 3.49 2.15
CA ASP A 123 -19.59 3.13 2.34
C ASP A 123 -19.89 1.67 1.94
N TYR A 124 -18.92 0.96 1.36
CA TYR A 124 -19.09 -0.38 0.76
C TYR A 124 -18.10 -1.43 1.30
N TYR A 125 -17.90 -1.47 2.62
CA TYR A 125 -16.92 -2.37 3.25
C TYR A 125 -17.16 -3.87 2.99
N ASP A 126 -18.40 -4.27 2.68
CA ASP A 126 -18.85 -5.65 2.43
C ASP A 126 -18.78 -6.07 0.95
N GLU A 127 -18.38 -5.18 0.05
CA GLU A 127 -18.30 -5.45 -1.38
C GLU A 127 -16.87 -5.74 -1.89
N ALA A 128 -16.76 -6.66 -2.84
CA ALA A 128 -15.55 -6.94 -3.60
C ALA A 128 -15.74 -6.55 -5.06
N TRP A 129 -15.10 -5.45 -5.47
CA TRP A 129 -15.16 -4.97 -6.84
C TRP A 129 -14.07 -5.61 -7.69
N MET A 130 -14.48 -6.27 -8.76
CA MET A 130 -13.58 -7.00 -9.66
C MET A 130 -13.38 -6.20 -10.94
N TYR A 131 -12.12 -5.94 -11.29
CA TYR A 131 -11.73 -5.17 -12.46
C TYR A 131 -10.98 -6.06 -13.46
N GLU A 132 -11.14 -5.79 -14.76
CA GLU A 132 -10.50 -6.61 -15.80
C GLU A 132 -8.97 -6.57 -15.73
N ASN A 133 -8.39 -5.46 -15.30
CA ASN A 133 -6.94 -5.32 -15.14
C ASN A 133 -6.33 -6.27 -14.09
N TYR A 134 -7.12 -6.85 -13.19
CA TYR A 134 -6.65 -7.86 -12.23
C TYR A 134 -6.33 -9.21 -12.87
N ARG A 135 -6.83 -9.45 -14.09
CA ARG A 135 -6.67 -10.73 -14.81
C ARG A 135 -5.48 -10.74 -15.78
N LEU A 136 -4.74 -9.63 -15.89
CA LEU A 136 -3.60 -9.52 -16.80
C LEU A 136 -2.46 -10.45 -16.34
N ALA A 137 -2.04 -11.35 -17.23
CA ALA A 137 -1.04 -12.38 -16.95
C ALA A 137 0.40 -11.85 -17.06
N LEU A 138 0.73 -10.82 -16.28
CA LEU A 138 2.06 -10.17 -16.27
C LEU A 138 3.19 -11.12 -15.86
N GLY A 139 2.90 -12.17 -15.08
CA GLY A 139 3.90 -13.08 -14.52
C GLY A 139 4.60 -12.48 -13.29
N ALA A 140 5.76 -13.03 -12.92
CA ALA A 140 6.53 -12.56 -11.78
C ALA A 140 7.19 -11.18 -12.06
N PRO A 141 7.36 -10.33 -11.04
CA PRO A 141 8.16 -9.12 -11.18
C PRO A 141 9.64 -9.47 -11.40
N LEU A 142 10.30 -8.76 -12.30
CA LEU A 142 11.72 -8.97 -12.64
C LEU A 142 12.69 -8.16 -11.76
N GLY A 143 12.15 -7.29 -10.91
CA GLY A 143 12.94 -6.43 -10.02
C GLY A 143 12.09 -5.47 -9.22
N MET A 144 12.75 -4.53 -8.55
CA MET A 144 12.11 -3.39 -7.91
C MET A 144 11.66 -2.36 -8.95
N ARG A 145 10.74 -1.48 -8.59
CA ARG A 145 10.41 -0.32 -9.44
C ARG A 145 11.61 0.61 -9.62
N TYR A 146 11.66 1.29 -10.75
CA TYR A 146 12.69 2.27 -11.10
C TYR A 146 12.07 3.49 -11.77
N GLN A 147 12.77 4.62 -11.79
CA GLN A 147 12.32 5.81 -12.52
C GLN A 147 12.70 5.71 -13.99
N GLU A 148 11.77 6.06 -14.87
CA GLU A 148 12.00 6.26 -16.29
C GLU A 148 11.26 7.53 -16.75
N GLY A 149 12.02 8.58 -17.07
CA GLY A 149 11.44 9.90 -17.35
C GLY A 149 10.72 10.46 -16.13
N GLY A 150 9.46 10.88 -16.30
CA GLY A 150 8.59 11.37 -15.22
C GLY A 150 7.84 10.27 -14.45
N ALA A 151 7.92 9.02 -14.92
CA ALA A 151 7.13 7.92 -14.39
C ALA A 151 7.99 6.92 -13.59
N TRP A 152 7.32 6.18 -12.73
CA TRP A 152 7.85 4.97 -12.12
C TRP A 152 7.42 3.76 -12.93
N ARG A 153 8.34 2.81 -13.10
CA ARG A 153 8.11 1.58 -13.85
C ARG A 153 8.55 0.36 -13.08
N ARG A 154 7.90 -0.77 -13.37
CA ARG A 154 8.35 -2.08 -12.92
C ARG A 154 8.08 -3.11 -14.02
N ASP A 155 9.11 -3.87 -14.32
CA ASP A 155 9.04 -4.92 -15.33
C ASP A 155 8.61 -6.25 -14.72
N PHE A 156 7.83 -6.97 -15.51
CA PHE A 156 7.34 -8.30 -15.24
C PHE A 156 7.73 -9.23 -16.40
N GLU A 157 7.63 -10.54 -16.19
CA GLU A 157 7.97 -11.55 -17.19
C GLU A 157 7.30 -11.28 -18.54
N ASN A 158 6.00 -10.96 -18.52
CA ASN A 158 5.15 -10.80 -19.71
C ASN A 158 4.64 -9.36 -19.91
N GLY A 159 5.22 -8.36 -19.26
CA GLY A 159 4.73 -6.98 -19.38
C GLY A 159 5.45 -5.98 -18.50
N THR A 160 4.92 -4.77 -18.48
CA THR A 160 5.45 -3.65 -17.68
C THR A 160 4.29 -2.87 -17.07
N VAL A 161 4.49 -2.40 -15.85
CA VAL A 161 3.57 -1.47 -15.17
C VAL A 161 4.25 -0.12 -15.05
N SER A 162 3.50 0.95 -15.25
CA SER A 162 3.97 2.33 -15.07
C SER A 162 2.97 3.21 -14.33
N VAL A 163 3.47 4.16 -13.55
CA VAL A 163 2.68 5.19 -12.85
C VAL A 163 3.40 6.52 -12.93
N ASP A 164 2.70 7.57 -13.40
CA ASP A 164 3.15 8.95 -13.31
C ASP A 164 2.31 9.69 -12.27
N PRO A 165 2.83 9.91 -11.05
CA PRO A 165 2.08 10.54 -9.98
C PRO A 165 1.92 12.06 -10.17
N ALA A 166 2.66 12.70 -11.08
CA ALA A 166 2.49 14.13 -11.35
C ALA A 166 1.30 14.38 -12.30
N TRP A 167 1.07 13.44 -13.22
CA TRP A 167 -0.02 13.51 -14.20
C TRP A 167 -1.21 12.63 -13.87
N HIS A 168 -1.13 11.85 -12.79
CA HIS A 168 -2.15 10.89 -12.35
C HIS A 168 -2.51 9.87 -13.44
N THR A 169 -1.51 9.42 -14.18
CA THR A 169 -1.67 8.41 -15.24
C THR A 169 -0.97 7.12 -14.87
N ALA A 170 -1.48 6.00 -15.39
CA ALA A 170 -0.90 4.70 -15.18
C ALA A 170 -1.12 3.78 -16.38
N GLY A 171 -0.16 2.91 -16.65
CA GLY A 171 -0.21 1.93 -17.74
C GLY A 171 0.10 0.52 -17.23
N ILE A 172 -0.64 -0.46 -17.74
CA ILE A 172 -0.34 -1.88 -17.54
C ILE A 172 -0.35 -2.52 -18.92
N GLU A 173 0.83 -2.89 -19.40
CA GLU A 173 1.04 -3.31 -20.78
C GLU A 173 1.60 -4.73 -20.81
N LEU A 174 0.97 -5.62 -21.60
CA LEU A 174 1.53 -6.92 -21.91
C LEU A 174 2.56 -6.78 -23.04
N LYS A 175 3.60 -7.60 -22.98
CA LYS A 175 4.52 -7.77 -24.11
C LYS A 175 3.74 -8.36 -25.31
N PRO A 176 4.08 -7.95 -26.53
CA PRO A 176 3.47 -8.49 -27.74
C PRO A 176 3.78 -9.96 -27.97
#